data_AF-A0A8T4RJ61-F1
#
_entry.id   AF-A0A8T4RJ61-F1
#
_cell.length_a   1.000
_cell.length_b   1.000
_cell.length_c   1.000
_cell.angle_alpha   90.00
_cell.angle_beta   90.00
_cell.angle_gamma   90.00
#
_symmetry.space_group_name_H-M   'P 1'
#
loop_
_entity.id
_entity.type
_entity.pdbx_description
1 polymer ?
#
loop_
_entity_poly.entity_id
_entity_poly.type
_entity_poly.pdbx_seq_one_letter_code
_entity_poly.pdbx_strand_id
1 'polypeptide(L)'
;MRFTALFFLALLCIACTPPSKTQELAQQLVSERSEPSSVHSLIDTHPDNTINETKLVVSPQPLPGPPVEQIPNISLPLIIPAVEPTSVVQPVPEENVSENESFSTIAVDVTQTPKRAPLYYFLDLFAKKVNSYQFTYNGNYYALKGTKYRVVLSHPGTAREVTFSNTTRRQFYFDTVYVDRVAKTATGYCEGRTSNVNHQCATLELYDLAYSLPFNDYLIVLPEDWLLSYLNRDPSSFEENKYYVSDHSTILFTFNETNSITELNFDQSTGLVIRADQKVDTVLVNRYDYKDLAANKVRDGDVIHRSKSEIPSEETFER
;
A
#
# COMPACT_ATOMS: atom_id res chain seq x y z
N MET A 1 25.76 -51.67 33.38
CA MET A 1 24.42 -51.24 32.93
C MET A 1 24.48 -49.74 32.70
N ARG A 2 23.96 -49.31 31.54
CA ARG A 2 24.00 -47.93 30.99
C ARG A 2 22.81 -47.11 31.54
N PHE A 3 22.79 -45.81 31.20
CA PHE A 3 21.82 -44.74 31.53
C PHE A 3 22.12 -44.08 32.89
N THR A 4 22.22 -42.75 33.07
CA THR A 4 21.48 -41.61 32.46
C THR A 4 22.31 -40.33 32.77
N ALA A 5 22.74 -39.59 31.75
CA ALA A 5 22.20 -38.29 31.30
C ALA A 5 22.69 -37.05 32.07
N LEU A 6 23.59 -36.31 31.41
CA LEU A 6 23.86 -34.89 31.61
C LEU A 6 22.54 -34.10 31.54
N PHE A 7 22.26 -33.28 32.55
CA PHE A 7 21.23 -32.25 32.45
C PHE A 7 21.53 -31.08 33.38
N PHE A 8 22.52 -30.25 33.05
CA PHE A 8 22.68 -28.92 33.64
C PHE A 8 23.62 -28.07 32.77
N LEU A 9 23.12 -27.53 31.66
CA LEU A 9 23.61 -26.26 31.08
C LEU A 9 22.71 -25.83 29.92
N ALA A 10 21.63 -25.08 30.21
CA ALA A 10 20.93 -24.24 29.23
C ALA A 10 19.86 -23.38 29.93
N LEU A 11 20.29 -22.44 30.78
CA LEU A 11 19.40 -21.41 31.32
C LEU A 11 20.17 -20.09 31.37
N LEU A 12 20.42 -19.50 30.19
CA LEU A 12 20.79 -18.10 29.99
C LEU A 12 20.97 -17.83 28.48
N CYS A 13 19.86 -17.71 27.75
CA CYS A 13 19.76 -17.11 26.42
C CYS A 13 18.29 -16.75 26.15
N ILE A 14 17.70 -15.86 26.97
CA ILE A 14 16.54 -15.07 26.54
C ILE A 14 17.08 -13.68 26.26
N ALA A 15 17.80 -13.59 25.15
CA ALA A 15 18.12 -12.32 24.51
C ALA A 15 17.05 -12.08 23.43
N CYS A 16 16.47 -10.88 23.48
CA CYS A 16 15.90 -10.14 22.36
C CYS A 16 15.54 -10.95 21.11
N THR A 17 14.31 -11.45 21.02
CA THR A 17 13.73 -11.75 19.71
C THR A 17 13.60 -10.45 18.93
N PRO A 18 14.29 -10.27 17.78
CA PRO A 18 14.01 -9.15 16.90
C PRO A 18 12.53 -9.21 16.45
N PRO A 19 11.88 -8.07 16.16
CA PRO A 19 10.55 -8.10 15.57
C PRO A 19 10.58 -9.01 14.34
N SER A 20 9.51 -9.80 14.15
CA SER A 20 9.44 -10.63 12.95
C SER A 20 9.51 -9.72 11.73
N LYS A 21 10.18 -10.16 10.65
CA LYS A 21 10.23 -9.42 9.38
C LYS A 21 8.84 -8.95 8.91
N THR A 22 7.78 -9.67 9.30
CA THR A 22 6.38 -9.30 9.08
C THR A 22 5.96 -8.01 9.82
N GLN A 23 6.38 -7.83 11.08
CA GLN A 23 6.14 -6.59 11.83
C GLN A 23 7.01 -5.44 11.33
N GLU A 24 8.25 -5.70 10.94
CA GLU A 24 9.14 -4.68 10.39
C GLU A 24 8.65 -4.19 9.02
N LEU A 25 8.19 -5.09 8.15
CA LEU A 25 7.57 -4.72 6.87
C LEU A 25 6.27 -3.92 7.06
N ALA A 26 5.40 -4.35 7.99
CA ALA A 26 4.17 -3.62 8.30
C ALA A 26 4.46 -2.25 8.95
N GLN A 27 5.45 -2.15 9.85
CA GLN A 27 5.85 -0.89 10.48
C GLN A 27 6.56 0.05 9.50
N GLN A 28 7.41 -0.46 8.61
CA GLN A 28 8.08 0.34 7.59
C GLN A 28 7.06 0.94 6.61
N LEU A 29 6.06 0.15 6.18
CA LEU A 29 4.99 0.63 5.30
C LEU A 29 3.97 1.55 6.01
N VAL A 30 3.77 1.40 7.33
CA VAL A 30 2.82 2.23 8.11
C VAL A 30 3.45 3.53 8.62
N SER A 31 4.72 3.51 9.04
CA SER A 31 5.44 4.70 9.55
C SER A 31 5.66 5.78 8.48
N GLU A 32 5.59 5.42 7.20
CA GLU A 32 5.73 6.34 6.06
C GLU A 32 4.45 7.16 5.76
N ARG A 33 3.33 6.87 6.43
CA ARG A 33 2.02 7.48 6.14
C ARG A 33 1.69 8.74 6.95
N SER A 34 2.48 9.09 7.96
CA SER A 34 2.08 10.13 8.93
C SER A 34 3.18 11.14 9.27
N GLU A 35 3.31 12.20 8.45
CA GLU A 35 3.74 13.55 8.88
C GLU A 35 3.18 14.63 7.93
N PRO A 36 2.52 15.70 8.43
CA PRO A 36 2.25 16.91 7.65
C PRO A 36 3.31 17.97 7.94
N SER A 37 4.08 18.35 6.92
CA SER A 37 4.97 19.51 6.98
C SER A 37 4.20 20.81 6.70
N SER A 38 4.30 21.75 7.63
CA SER A 38 3.75 23.10 7.61
C SER A 38 4.31 23.98 6.48
N VAL A 39 3.45 24.81 5.86
CA VAL A 39 3.87 25.91 4.98
C VAL A 39 3.41 27.25 5.57
N HIS A 40 4.31 28.22 5.54
CA HIS A 40 4.20 29.60 6.01
C HIS A 40 4.14 30.59 4.81
N SER A 41 3.48 31.74 5.02
CA SER A 41 3.57 33.05 4.29
C SER A 41 2.82 33.20 2.94
N LEU A 42 1.78 34.05 2.76
CA LEU A 42 1.68 35.55 2.69
C LEU A 42 2.47 36.13 1.48
N ILE A 43 2.05 37.06 0.59
CA ILE A 43 0.95 38.07 0.47
C ILE A 43 1.01 38.72 -0.97
N ASP A 44 -0.11 39.25 -1.49
CA ASP A 44 -0.35 40.36 -2.49
C ASP A 44 0.25 40.37 -3.92
N THR A 45 -0.28 41.03 -4.97
CA THR A 45 -1.45 41.92 -5.23
C THR A 45 -1.85 41.89 -6.73
N HIS A 46 -2.92 42.62 -7.06
CA HIS A 46 -3.84 42.60 -8.21
C HIS A 46 -3.35 43.33 -9.51
N PRO A 47 -4.18 43.61 -10.55
CA PRO A 47 -4.09 43.01 -11.89
C PRO A 47 -3.85 44.03 -13.03
N ASP A 48 -3.72 43.58 -14.28
CA ASP A 48 -4.21 44.40 -15.40
C ASP A 48 -4.65 43.63 -16.65
N ASN A 49 -5.67 44.19 -17.28
CA ASN A 49 -6.44 43.70 -18.43
C ASN A 49 -5.64 43.70 -19.73
N THR A 50 -5.82 42.69 -20.59
CA THR A 50 -6.07 42.95 -22.02
C THR A 50 -6.84 41.80 -22.68
N ILE A 51 -7.92 42.19 -23.35
CA ILE A 51 -8.88 41.39 -24.11
C ILE A 51 -8.21 40.92 -25.42
N ASN A 52 -8.37 39.64 -25.77
CA ASN A 52 -8.44 39.25 -27.17
C ASN A 52 -9.30 38.00 -27.36
N GLU A 53 -10.27 38.14 -28.26
CA GLU A 53 -11.21 37.10 -28.68
C GLU A 53 -10.47 35.96 -29.39
N THR A 54 -10.61 34.73 -28.92
CA THR A 54 -10.38 33.54 -29.77
C THR A 54 -11.24 32.37 -29.32
N LYS A 55 -12.30 32.13 -30.10
CA LYS A 55 -12.89 30.82 -30.47
C LYS A 55 -12.75 29.68 -29.43
N LEU A 56 -13.78 29.55 -28.59
CA LEU A 56 -14.02 28.43 -27.68
C LEU A 56 -14.03 27.08 -28.42
N VAL A 57 -13.00 26.27 -28.17
CA VAL A 57 -13.08 24.81 -28.28
C VAL A 57 -13.16 24.28 -26.86
N VAL A 58 -14.33 23.77 -26.49
CA VAL A 58 -14.61 23.22 -25.16
C VAL A 58 -13.79 21.94 -24.99
N SER A 59 -12.75 22.02 -24.15
CA SER A 59 -12.07 20.86 -23.59
C SER A 59 -12.82 20.46 -22.29
N PRO A 60 -13.10 19.18 -22.04
CA PRO A 60 -13.81 18.77 -20.83
C PRO A 60 -12.97 19.09 -19.59
N GLN A 61 -13.49 19.96 -18.74
CA GLN A 61 -12.99 20.20 -17.39
C GLN A 61 -13.08 18.90 -16.56
N PRO A 62 -12.08 18.59 -15.72
CA PRO A 62 -12.22 17.58 -14.68
C PRO A 62 -13.37 17.96 -13.75
N LEU A 63 -14.21 16.99 -13.42
CA LEU A 63 -15.29 17.17 -12.46
C LEU A 63 -14.72 17.68 -11.12
N PRO A 64 -15.41 18.60 -10.41
CA PRO A 64 -15.03 18.99 -9.07
C PRO A 64 -15.04 17.77 -8.16
N GLY A 65 -13.97 17.58 -7.39
CA GLY A 65 -13.96 16.61 -6.29
C GLY A 65 -15.06 16.92 -5.25
N PRO A 66 -15.49 15.92 -4.48
CA PRO A 66 -16.53 16.11 -3.47
C PRO A 66 -16.10 17.14 -2.41
N PRO A 67 -17.05 17.91 -1.84
CA PRO A 67 -16.75 18.90 -0.80
C PRO A 67 -16.20 18.21 0.45
N VAL A 68 -15.11 18.76 0.99
CA VAL A 68 -14.53 18.34 2.27
C VAL A 68 -15.44 18.83 3.38
N GLU A 69 -16.18 17.90 4.01
CA GLU A 69 -16.84 18.16 5.29
C GLU A 69 -15.78 18.37 6.38
N GLN A 70 -15.80 19.55 7.00
CA GLN A 70 -15.03 19.85 8.20
C GLN A 70 -15.64 19.09 9.39
N ILE A 71 -14.89 18.13 9.94
CA ILE A 71 -15.25 17.48 11.21
C ILE A 71 -14.89 18.43 12.37
N PRO A 72 -15.80 18.69 13.33
CA PRO A 72 -15.54 19.55 14.47
C PRO A 72 -14.55 18.91 15.45
N ASN A 73 -13.65 19.77 15.95
CA ASN A 73 -12.60 19.45 16.89
C ASN A 73 -13.18 19.11 18.27
N ILE A 74 -13.16 17.82 18.67
CA ILE A 74 -13.57 17.39 20.02
C ILE A 74 -12.31 17.01 20.80
N SER A 75 -11.96 17.85 21.77
CA SER A 75 -10.99 17.53 22.83
C SER A 75 -11.59 16.50 23.79
N LEU A 76 -10.89 15.39 24.02
CA LEU A 76 -11.18 14.43 25.08
C LEU A 76 -10.22 14.66 26.26
N PRO A 77 -10.69 14.71 27.52
CA PRO A 77 -9.83 14.89 28.69
C PRO A 77 -9.14 13.57 29.09
N LEU A 78 -7.87 13.69 29.48
CA LEU A 78 -7.08 12.63 30.15
C LEU A 78 -7.66 12.36 31.54
N ILE A 79 -7.98 11.10 31.85
CA ILE A 79 -8.18 10.63 33.22
C ILE A 79 -7.04 9.64 33.53
N ILE A 80 -6.18 10.02 34.47
CA ILE A 80 -5.14 9.18 35.06
C ILE A 80 -5.75 8.52 36.32
N PRO A 81 -5.61 7.21 36.56
CA PRO A 81 -6.00 6.62 37.83
C PRO A 81 -4.89 6.82 38.87
N ALA A 82 -5.26 7.40 40.01
CA ALA A 82 -4.42 7.47 41.21
C ALA A 82 -4.52 6.16 42.01
N VAL A 83 -3.36 5.72 42.49
CA VAL A 83 -3.13 4.55 43.35
C VAL A 83 -3.44 4.92 44.80
N GLU A 84 -4.10 4.02 45.54
CA GLU A 84 -4.04 3.99 47.00
C GLU A 84 -3.69 2.58 47.50
N PRO A 85 -2.72 2.41 48.40
CA PRO A 85 -2.48 1.17 49.13
C PRO A 85 -3.16 1.25 50.51
N THR A 86 -3.84 0.19 50.94
CA THR A 86 -4.12 0.03 52.38
C THR A 86 -3.96 -1.42 52.79
N SER A 87 -2.98 -1.63 53.66
CA SER A 87 -2.69 -2.84 54.41
C SER A 87 -3.36 -2.73 55.79
N VAL A 88 -4.13 -3.73 56.21
CA VAL A 88 -4.35 -4.03 57.64
C VAL A 88 -4.45 -5.55 57.85
N VAL A 89 -3.60 -6.02 58.76
CA VAL A 89 -3.48 -7.37 59.31
C VAL A 89 -4.26 -7.43 60.63
N GLN A 90 -4.98 -8.55 60.91
CA GLN A 90 -4.99 -9.26 62.22
C GLN A 90 -5.90 -10.53 62.20
N PRO A 91 -5.81 -11.47 63.19
CA PRO A 91 -5.57 -12.90 62.92
C PRO A 91 -6.66 -13.89 63.42
N VAL A 92 -6.61 -15.11 62.85
CA VAL A 92 -6.82 -16.51 63.35
C VAL A 92 -7.91 -16.79 64.42
N PRO A 93 -8.72 -17.86 64.26
CA PRO A 93 -8.45 -19.10 65.00
C PRO A 93 -8.36 -20.36 64.12
N GLU A 94 -7.48 -21.26 64.55
CA GLU A 94 -7.32 -22.66 64.11
C GLU A 94 -8.60 -23.47 64.36
N GLU A 95 -8.98 -24.37 63.43
CA GLU A 95 -9.17 -25.79 63.77
C GLU A 95 -9.37 -26.70 62.55
N ASN A 96 -8.84 -27.91 62.71
CA ASN A 96 -9.15 -29.17 62.05
C ASN A 96 -8.65 -29.47 60.62
N VAL A 97 -7.47 -30.07 60.64
CA VAL A 97 -6.99 -31.16 59.79
C VAL A 97 -8.10 -32.18 59.50
N SER A 98 -8.40 -32.39 58.22
CA SER A 98 -8.74 -33.71 57.71
C SER A 98 -8.16 -33.83 56.30
N GLU A 99 -7.18 -34.72 56.18
CA GLU A 99 -6.67 -35.23 54.92
C GLU A 99 -7.83 -35.86 54.14
N ASN A 100 -8.03 -35.43 52.89
CA ASN A 100 -8.45 -36.33 51.83
C ASN A 100 -8.15 -35.73 50.45
N GLU A 101 -7.37 -36.51 49.73
CA GLU A 101 -7.04 -36.52 48.32
C GLU A 101 -8.04 -35.80 47.38
N SER A 102 -7.55 -34.80 46.66
CA SER A 102 -7.72 -34.70 45.21
C SER A 102 -6.83 -33.58 44.70
N PHE A 103 -5.74 -33.94 44.02
CA PHE A 103 -4.98 -33.03 43.18
C PHE A 103 -5.90 -32.60 42.02
N SER A 104 -6.66 -31.53 42.23
CA SER A 104 -7.25 -30.77 41.13
C SER A 104 -6.12 -29.98 40.48
N THR A 105 -5.53 -30.58 39.45
CA THR A 105 -4.66 -29.90 38.50
C THR A 105 -5.47 -28.75 37.90
N ILE A 106 -5.31 -27.55 38.45
CA ILE A 106 -5.68 -26.33 37.74
C ILE A 106 -4.74 -26.29 36.55
N ALA A 107 -5.23 -26.82 35.42
CA ALA A 107 -4.63 -26.59 34.12
C ALA A 107 -4.61 -25.08 33.95
N VAL A 108 -3.44 -24.50 34.16
CA VAL A 108 -3.14 -23.14 33.74
C VAL A 108 -3.45 -23.10 32.26
N ASP A 109 -4.51 -22.38 31.95
CA ASP A 109 -5.03 -22.17 30.61
C ASP A 109 -3.85 -21.85 29.69
N VAL A 110 -3.71 -22.70 28.68
CA VAL A 110 -2.69 -22.61 27.65
C VAL A 110 -2.76 -21.20 27.11
N THR A 111 -1.71 -20.42 27.38
CA THR A 111 -1.38 -19.13 26.78
C THR A 111 -2.11 -18.98 25.44
N GLN A 112 -3.28 -18.34 25.45
CA GLN A 112 -4.01 -18.04 24.23
C GLN A 112 -3.15 -17.03 23.50
N THR A 113 -2.28 -17.54 22.63
CA THR A 113 -1.69 -16.73 21.58
C THR A 113 -2.87 -16.03 20.91
N PRO A 114 -2.94 -14.69 20.91
CA PRO A 114 -4.10 -13.99 20.36
C PRO A 114 -4.36 -14.52 18.96
N LYS A 115 -5.56 -15.05 18.73
CA LYS A 115 -5.97 -15.59 17.44
C LYS A 115 -5.85 -14.46 16.42
N ARG A 116 -4.78 -14.48 15.62
CA ARG A 116 -4.54 -13.46 14.60
C ARG A 116 -5.71 -13.46 13.63
N ALA A 117 -6.12 -12.27 13.19
CA ALA A 117 -7.18 -12.12 12.20
C ALA A 117 -6.84 -12.95 10.94
N PRO A 118 -7.83 -13.52 10.23
CA PRO A 118 -7.58 -14.37 9.07
C PRO A 118 -6.68 -13.73 8.00
N LEU A 119 -6.69 -12.40 7.87
CA LEU A 119 -5.89 -11.67 6.89
C LEU A 119 -4.37 -11.73 7.15
N TYR A 120 -3.93 -12.05 8.37
CA TYR A 120 -2.50 -12.24 8.67
C TYR A 120 -1.89 -13.41 7.87
N TYR A 121 -2.70 -14.40 7.49
CA TYR A 121 -2.26 -15.46 6.58
C TYR A 121 -1.82 -14.89 5.21
N PHE A 122 -2.59 -13.96 4.64
CA PHE A 122 -2.25 -13.33 3.36
C PHE A 122 -1.07 -12.37 3.50
N LEU A 123 -0.91 -11.71 4.65
CA LEU A 123 0.28 -10.92 4.95
C LEU A 123 1.54 -11.78 4.98
N ASP A 124 1.50 -12.91 5.67
CA ASP A 124 2.63 -13.83 5.73
C ASP A 124 2.94 -14.43 4.35
N LEU A 125 1.92 -14.73 3.54
CA LEU A 125 2.10 -15.14 2.14
C LEU A 125 2.78 -14.06 1.30
N PHE A 126 2.26 -12.82 1.35
CA PHE A 126 2.80 -11.68 0.61
C PHE A 126 4.27 -11.46 0.99
N ALA A 127 4.55 -11.30 2.28
CA ALA A 127 5.90 -11.05 2.78
C ALA A 127 6.91 -12.14 2.43
N LYS A 128 6.46 -13.41 2.33
CA LYS A 128 7.31 -14.54 2.00
C LYS A 128 7.50 -14.75 0.50
N LYS A 129 6.47 -14.49 -0.30
CA LYS A 129 6.41 -14.91 -1.71
C LYS A 129 6.50 -13.77 -2.70
N VAL A 130 6.30 -12.52 -2.30
CA VAL A 130 6.22 -11.39 -3.23
C VAL A 130 7.31 -10.38 -2.91
N ASN A 131 8.32 -10.29 -3.78
CA ASN A 131 9.36 -9.26 -3.73
C ASN A 131 9.07 -8.10 -4.69
N SER A 132 8.29 -8.38 -5.73
CA SER A 132 7.88 -7.44 -6.78
C SER A 132 6.65 -8.00 -7.45
N TYR A 133 5.87 -7.16 -8.13
CA TYR A 133 4.72 -7.64 -8.89
C TYR A 133 4.32 -6.63 -9.97
N GLN A 134 3.55 -7.09 -10.95
CA GLN A 134 3.04 -6.27 -12.04
C GLN A 134 1.57 -6.56 -12.27
N PHE A 135 0.86 -5.60 -12.87
CA PHE A 135 -0.56 -5.71 -13.19
C PHE A 135 -0.99 -4.64 -14.20
N THR A 136 -2.17 -4.82 -14.78
CA THR A 136 -2.86 -3.81 -15.58
C THR A 136 -4.04 -3.24 -14.79
N TYR A 137 -4.13 -1.92 -14.68
CA TYR A 137 -5.22 -1.22 -14.02
C TYR A 137 -5.64 0.02 -14.83
N ASN A 138 -6.94 0.19 -15.07
CA ASN A 138 -7.50 1.26 -15.92
C ASN A 138 -6.77 1.41 -17.28
N GLY A 139 -6.36 0.28 -17.87
CA GLY A 139 -5.64 0.23 -19.15
C GLY A 139 -4.13 0.48 -19.05
N ASN A 140 -3.63 1.05 -17.95
CA ASN A 140 -2.21 1.28 -17.76
C ASN A 140 -1.55 0.03 -17.16
N TYR A 141 -0.28 -0.21 -17.54
CA TYR A 141 0.52 -1.28 -16.98
C TYR A 141 1.38 -0.75 -15.83
N TYR A 142 1.41 -1.47 -14.73
CA TYR A 142 2.16 -1.14 -13.52
C TYR A 142 3.19 -2.23 -13.24
N ALA A 143 4.42 -1.81 -12.96
CA ALA A 143 5.49 -2.66 -12.44
C ALA A 143 5.93 -2.11 -11.09
N LEU A 144 5.77 -2.89 -10.02
CA LEU A 144 6.06 -2.51 -8.65
C LEU A 144 7.25 -3.28 -8.09
N LYS A 145 8.11 -2.57 -7.36
CA LYS A 145 9.15 -3.18 -6.53
C LYS A 145 9.51 -2.28 -5.36
N GLY A 146 9.30 -2.78 -4.14
CA GLY A 146 9.43 -1.98 -2.93
C GLY A 146 8.45 -0.80 -2.95
N THR A 147 8.96 0.40 -2.67
CA THR A 147 8.16 1.64 -2.60
C THR A 147 8.07 2.38 -3.94
N LYS A 148 8.64 1.82 -4.99
CA LYS A 148 8.71 2.41 -6.33
C LYS A 148 7.86 1.64 -7.33
N TYR A 149 7.29 2.37 -8.26
CA TYR A 149 6.64 1.75 -9.41
C TYR A 149 6.82 2.54 -10.70
N ARG A 150 6.81 1.79 -11.80
CA ARG A 150 6.70 2.32 -13.15
C ARG A 150 5.27 2.14 -13.64
N VAL A 151 4.71 3.19 -14.19
CA VAL A 151 3.44 3.20 -14.91
C VAL A 151 3.75 3.37 -16.40
N VAL A 152 3.36 2.40 -17.21
CA VAL A 152 3.32 2.55 -18.68
C VAL A 152 1.90 2.95 -19.04
N LEU A 153 1.77 4.15 -19.59
CA LEU A 153 0.48 4.75 -19.91
C LEU A 153 -0.08 4.11 -21.18
N SER A 154 -1.34 3.71 -21.13
CA SER A 154 -2.11 3.32 -22.32
C SER A 154 -2.22 4.45 -23.34
N HIS A 155 -2.25 5.69 -22.86
CA HIS A 155 -2.32 6.90 -23.65
C HIS A 155 -1.20 7.84 -23.20
N PRO A 156 -0.26 8.20 -24.09
CA PRO A 156 0.82 9.12 -23.74
C PRO A 156 0.27 10.47 -23.26
N GLY A 157 0.85 10.97 -22.18
CA GLY A 157 0.60 12.31 -21.69
C GLY A 157 1.32 13.37 -22.51
N THR A 158 0.84 14.60 -22.43
CA THR A 158 1.44 15.75 -23.11
C THR A 158 1.49 16.94 -22.18
N ALA A 159 2.64 17.58 -22.08
CA ALA A 159 2.83 18.88 -21.45
C ALA A 159 3.20 19.94 -22.50
N ARG A 160 2.80 21.19 -22.25
CA ARG A 160 3.08 22.33 -23.15
C ARG A 160 4.10 23.26 -22.51
N GLU A 161 4.89 23.91 -23.36
CA GLU A 161 5.84 24.96 -22.96
C GLU A 161 6.80 24.54 -21.84
N VAL A 162 7.32 23.31 -21.94
CA VAL A 162 8.23 22.75 -20.94
C VAL A 162 9.65 23.22 -21.22
N THR A 163 10.35 23.69 -20.19
CA THR A 163 11.74 24.16 -20.30
C THR A 163 12.71 23.17 -19.68
N PHE A 164 13.68 22.71 -20.47
CA PHE A 164 14.77 21.83 -20.04
C PHE A 164 16.10 22.53 -20.26
N SER A 165 16.87 22.79 -19.19
CA SER A 165 18.25 23.30 -19.26
C SER A 165 18.46 24.43 -20.29
N ASN A 166 17.56 25.42 -20.31
CA ASN A 166 17.50 26.60 -21.21
C ASN A 166 16.84 26.41 -22.58
N THR A 167 16.31 25.23 -22.91
CA THR A 167 15.53 24.99 -24.13
C THR A 167 14.05 24.80 -23.81
N THR A 168 13.20 25.70 -24.31
CA THR A 168 11.74 25.54 -24.22
C THR A 168 11.23 24.69 -25.37
N ARG A 169 10.65 23.54 -25.03
CA ARG A 169 9.94 22.66 -25.96
C ARG A 169 8.46 23.04 -25.93
N ARG A 170 7.89 23.37 -27.09
CA ARG A 170 6.45 23.68 -27.19
C ARG A 170 5.57 22.54 -26.71
N GLN A 171 6.03 21.31 -26.92
CA GLN A 171 5.33 20.10 -26.55
C GLN A 171 6.32 19.06 -26.03
N PHE A 172 5.98 18.43 -24.90
CA PHE A 172 6.69 17.31 -24.32
C PHE A 172 5.73 16.13 -24.20
N TYR A 173 6.12 14.98 -24.75
CA TYR A 173 5.36 13.74 -24.67
C TYR A 173 6.00 12.82 -23.64
N PHE A 174 5.18 12.11 -22.87
CA PHE A 174 5.63 11.05 -21.99
C PHE A 174 4.67 9.88 -22.04
N ASP A 175 5.19 8.67 -22.10
CA ASP A 175 4.42 7.42 -22.10
C ASP A 175 4.68 6.57 -20.85
N THR A 176 5.69 6.95 -20.06
CA THR A 176 6.11 6.23 -18.87
C THR A 176 6.27 7.19 -17.71
N VAL A 177 5.77 6.80 -16.54
CA VAL A 177 5.88 7.56 -15.30
C VAL A 177 6.51 6.70 -14.22
N TYR A 178 7.57 7.20 -13.60
CA TYR A 178 8.18 6.59 -12.43
C TYR A 178 7.69 7.29 -11.19
N VAL A 179 7.21 6.51 -10.22
CA VAL A 179 6.67 6.99 -8.96
C VAL A 179 7.48 6.42 -7.81
N ASP A 180 7.84 7.30 -6.87
CA ASP A 180 8.42 6.94 -5.58
C ASP A 180 7.44 7.37 -4.49
N ARG A 181 6.85 6.39 -3.80
CA ARG A 181 5.83 6.65 -2.76
C ARG A 181 6.43 7.28 -1.51
N VAL A 182 7.70 7.00 -1.20
CA VAL A 182 8.40 7.55 -0.03
C VAL A 182 8.79 9.00 -0.28
N ALA A 183 9.42 9.26 -1.41
CA ALA A 183 9.80 10.61 -1.81
C ALA A 183 8.60 11.47 -2.23
N LYS A 184 7.43 10.85 -2.47
CA LYS A 184 6.21 11.49 -3.00
C LYS A 184 6.47 12.23 -4.31
N THR A 185 7.21 11.58 -5.21
CA THR A 185 7.58 12.14 -6.52
C THR A 185 7.00 11.31 -7.64
N ALA A 186 6.57 11.98 -8.72
CA ALA A 186 6.26 11.37 -10.01
C ALA A 186 7.07 12.05 -11.11
N THR A 187 7.69 11.27 -11.99
CA THR A 187 8.50 11.79 -13.09
C THR A 187 8.18 11.07 -14.38
N GLY A 188 7.78 11.84 -15.40
CA GLY A 188 7.43 11.36 -16.72
C GLY A 188 8.63 11.36 -17.67
N TYR A 189 8.73 10.32 -18.49
CA TYR A 189 9.74 10.13 -19.52
C TYR A 189 9.08 9.65 -20.82
N CYS A 190 9.76 9.90 -21.94
CA CYS A 190 9.38 9.42 -23.27
C CYS A 190 10.19 8.16 -23.60
N GLU A 191 9.72 6.97 -23.25
CA GLU A 191 10.47 5.71 -23.46
C GLU A 191 10.21 5.05 -24.83
N GLY A 192 9.28 5.58 -25.62
CA GLY A 192 9.07 5.10 -26.99
C GLY A 192 8.43 3.71 -27.06
N ARG A 193 7.49 3.40 -26.15
CA ARG A 193 6.91 2.05 -26.01
C ARG A 193 6.11 1.56 -27.21
N THR A 194 5.69 2.46 -28.08
CA THR A 194 5.02 2.14 -29.35
C THR A 194 5.77 2.80 -30.48
N SER A 195 5.74 2.23 -31.69
CA SER A 195 6.50 2.75 -32.83
C SER A 195 6.17 4.23 -33.14
N ASN A 196 4.91 4.65 -32.94
CA ASN A 196 4.51 6.05 -33.10
C ASN A 196 5.15 6.97 -32.04
N VAL A 197 5.10 6.58 -30.77
CA VAL A 197 5.71 7.35 -29.68
C VAL A 197 7.23 7.35 -29.80
N ASN A 198 7.84 6.23 -30.17
CA ASN A 198 9.27 6.10 -30.43
C ASN A 198 9.76 7.12 -31.47
N HIS A 199 9.01 7.26 -32.58
CA HIS A 199 9.30 8.25 -33.60
C HIS A 199 9.22 9.69 -33.07
N GLN A 200 8.23 10.00 -32.23
CA GLN A 200 8.09 11.31 -31.58
C GLN A 200 9.23 11.58 -30.58
N CYS A 201 9.54 10.62 -29.70
CA CYS A 201 10.63 10.74 -28.73
C CYS A 201 11.98 10.96 -29.44
N ALA A 202 12.22 10.29 -30.56
CA ALA A 202 13.45 10.45 -31.35
C ALA A 202 13.52 11.80 -32.05
N THR A 203 12.47 12.18 -32.78
CA THR A 203 12.45 13.42 -33.57
C THR A 203 12.57 14.67 -32.69
N LEU A 204 12.03 14.59 -31.48
CA LEU A 204 12.03 15.70 -30.51
C LEU A 204 13.15 15.59 -29.45
N GLU A 205 13.98 14.54 -29.51
CA GLU A 205 15.08 14.28 -28.57
C GLU A 205 14.62 14.22 -27.09
N LEU A 206 13.57 13.44 -26.80
CA LEU A 206 12.89 13.43 -25.50
C LEU A 206 13.26 12.27 -24.57
N TYR A 207 14.00 11.26 -25.03
CA TYR A 207 14.16 9.98 -24.31
C TYR A 207 14.61 10.12 -22.86
N ASP A 208 15.61 10.96 -22.62
CA ASP A 208 16.26 11.10 -21.31
C ASP A 208 15.82 12.37 -20.57
N LEU A 209 14.79 13.06 -21.09
CA LEU A 209 14.28 14.29 -20.49
C LEU A 209 13.25 13.96 -19.41
N ALA A 210 13.63 14.24 -18.16
CA ALA A 210 12.80 14.04 -16.97
C ALA A 210 11.82 15.19 -16.78
N TYR A 211 10.52 14.93 -16.83
CA TYR A 211 9.49 15.91 -16.55
C TYR A 211 8.81 15.64 -15.20
N SER A 212 8.89 16.59 -14.27
CA SER A 212 8.22 16.47 -12.98
C SER A 212 6.71 16.52 -13.15
N LEU A 213 6.01 15.56 -12.56
CA LEU A 213 4.56 15.44 -12.61
C LEU A 213 3.95 15.58 -11.21
N PRO A 214 2.68 16.00 -11.09
CA PRO A 214 1.99 15.97 -9.81
C PRO A 214 1.87 14.54 -9.29
N PHE A 215 2.45 14.26 -8.12
CA PHE A 215 2.45 12.91 -7.54
C PHE A 215 1.05 12.33 -7.35
N ASN A 216 0.10 13.14 -6.89
CA ASN A 216 -1.25 12.70 -6.59
C ASN A 216 -2.02 12.20 -7.82
N ASP A 217 -1.67 12.65 -9.03
CA ASP A 217 -2.33 12.22 -10.27
C ASP A 217 -1.98 10.77 -10.63
N TYR A 218 -0.87 10.24 -10.08
CA TYR A 218 -0.37 8.91 -10.34
C TYR A 218 -0.41 8.00 -9.12
N LEU A 219 -0.84 8.52 -7.96
CA LEU A 219 -1.05 7.74 -6.74
C LEU A 219 -2.33 6.92 -6.88
N ILE A 220 -2.18 5.59 -6.86
CA ILE A 220 -3.30 4.64 -6.91
C ILE A 220 -3.32 3.79 -5.63
N VAL A 221 -4.47 3.19 -5.34
CA VAL A 221 -4.56 2.12 -4.34
C VAL A 221 -3.98 0.86 -4.94
N LEU A 222 -2.94 0.33 -4.33
CA LEU A 222 -2.24 -0.87 -4.77
C LEU A 222 -2.86 -2.16 -4.18
N PRO A 223 -2.65 -3.32 -4.81
CA PRO A 223 -3.07 -4.61 -4.28
C PRO A 223 -2.70 -4.85 -2.79
N GLU A 224 -1.48 -4.51 -2.35
CA GLU A 224 -1.09 -4.63 -0.94
C GLU A 224 -1.71 -3.56 -0.04
N ASP A 225 -2.08 -2.39 -0.57
CA ASP A 225 -2.69 -1.33 0.25
C ASP A 225 -4.03 -1.79 0.83
N TRP A 226 -4.79 -2.59 0.07
CA TRP A 226 -6.02 -3.23 0.55
C TRP A 226 -5.76 -4.21 1.69
N LEU A 227 -4.78 -5.09 1.52
CA LEU A 227 -4.38 -6.05 2.56
C LEU A 227 -4.00 -5.33 3.86
N LEU A 228 -3.17 -4.30 3.76
CA LEU A 228 -2.69 -3.54 4.92
C LEU A 228 -3.81 -2.74 5.59
N SER A 229 -4.72 -2.15 4.80
CA SER A 229 -5.83 -1.32 5.33
C SER A 229 -6.87 -2.14 6.09
N TYR A 230 -6.99 -3.43 5.80
CA TYR A 230 -7.96 -4.34 6.41
C TYR A 230 -7.32 -5.38 7.37
N LEU A 231 -6.00 -5.37 7.54
CA LEU A 231 -5.25 -6.39 8.28
C LEU A 231 -5.76 -6.65 9.71
N ASN A 232 -6.17 -5.58 10.40
CA ASN A 232 -6.64 -5.63 11.79
C ASN A 232 -8.17 -5.58 11.91
N ARG A 233 -8.89 -5.84 10.82
CA ARG A 233 -10.35 -5.85 10.80
C ARG A 233 -10.86 -7.27 10.70
N ASP A 234 -11.90 -7.57 11.47
CA ASP A 234 -12.58 -8.85 11.35
C ASP A 234 -13.54 -8.82 10.15
N PRO A 235 -13.42 -9.76 9.21
CA PRO A 235 -14.37 -9.84 8.11
C PRO A 235 -15.74 -10.30 8.63
N SER A 236 -16.80 -9.77 8.04
CA SER A 236 -18.18 -10.20 8.32
C SER A 236 -18.44 -11.61 7.76
N SER A 237 -17.81 -11.95 6.64
CA SER A 237 -17.80 -13.30 6.07
C SER A 237 -16.56 -13.51 5.21
N PHE A 238 -16.25 -14.77 4.92
CA PHE A 238 -15.29 -15.14 3.90
C PHE A 238 -15.75 -16.39 3.15
N GLU A 239 -15.39 -16.49 1.88
CA GLU A 239 -15.76 -17.60 0.99
C GLU A 239 -14.53 -18.12 0.25
N GLU A 240 -14.18 -19.38 0.49
CA GLU A 240 -13.04 -20.04 -0.13
C GLU A 240 -13.47 -20.85 -1.37
N ASN A 241 -12.59 -20.92 -2.38
CA ASN A 241 -12.68 -21.85 -3.53
C ASN A 241 -13.97 -21.76 -4.36
N LYS A 242 -14.73 -20.68 -4.24
CA LYS A 242 -15.97 -20.45 -5.00
C LYS A 242 -15.77 -19.54 -6.21
N TYR A 243 -14.80 -18.63 -6.13
CA TYR A 243 -14.61 -17.59 -7.12
C TYR A 243 -13.27 -17.73 -7.84
N TYR A 244 -13.32 -17.42 -9.13
CA TYR A 244 -12.14 -17.20 -9.95
C TYR A 244 -12.21 -15.77 -10.48
N VAL A 245 -11.11 -15.04 -10.37
CA VAL A 245 -10.97 -13.71 -10.95
C VAL A 245 -9.77 -13.74 -11.88
N SER A 246 -10.02 -13.53 -13.18
CA SER A 246 -8.97 -13.55 -14.21
C SER A 246 -8.15 -14.85 -14.19
N ASP A 247 -8.82 -16.00 -14.03
CA ASP A 247 -8.23 -17.35 -13.91
C ASP A 247 -7.43 -17.64 -12.63
N HIS A 248 -7.37 -16.71 -11.68
CA HIS A 248 -6.83 -16.97 -10.35
C HIS A 248 -7.92 -17.47 -9.40
N SER A 249 -7.63 -18.53 -8.66
CA SER A 249 -8.49 -18.95 -7.54
C SER A 249 -8.39 -17.92 -6.41
N THR A 250 -9.54 -17.43 -5.94
CA THR A 250 -9.57 -16.39 -4.91
C THR A 250 -10.25 -16.86 -3.63
N ILE A 251 -9.95 -16.16 -2.53
CA ILE A 251 -10.78 -16.16 -1.33
C ILE A 251 -11.40 -14.77 -1.23
N LEU A 252 -12.73 -14.72 -1.15
CA LEU A 252 -13.48 -13.48 -0.99
C LEU A 252 -13.62 -13.18 0.50
N PHE A 253 -13.25 -11.98 0.92
CA PHE A 253 -13.55 -11.43 2.25
C PHE A 253 -14.52 -10.27 2.12
N THR A 254 -15.56 -10.27 2.96
CA THR A 254 -16.57 -9.21 2.99
C THR A 254 -16.48 -8.46 4.32
N PHE A 255 -16.41 -7.14 4.24
CA PHE A 255 -16.38 -6.23 5.37
C PHE A 255 -17.60 -5.32 5.33
N ASN A 256 -18.49 -5.46 6.31
CA ASN A 256 -19.59 -4.54 6.51
C ASN A 256 -19.09 -3.33 7.30
N GLU A 257 -19.24 -2.15 6.70
CA GLU A 257 -18.88 -0.86 7.26
C GLU A 257 -20.16 -0.02 7.44
N THR A 258 -20.06 1.11 8.12
CA THR A 258 -21.20 2.01 8.29
C THR A 258 -21.64 2.55 6.91
N ASN A 259 -22.77 2.05 6.42
CA ASN A 259 -23.38 2.38 5.12
C ASN A 259 -22.61 1.89 3.88
N SER A 260 -21.62 1.01 4.04
CA SER A 260 -20.88 0.43 2.90
C SER A 260 -20.51 -1.03 3.12
N ILE A 261 -20.28 -1.75 2.03
CA ILE A 261 -19.73 -3.10 2.02
C ILE A 261 -18.48 -3.08 1.15
N THR A 262 -17.35 -3.55 1.69
CA THR A 262 -16.13 -3.77 0.93
C THR A 262 -15.87 -5.26 0.76
N GLU A 263 -15.69 -5.68 -0.49
CA GLU A 263 -15.43 -7.06 -0.88
C GLU A 263 -14.02 -7.17 -1.48
N LEU A 264 -13.16 -7.98 -0.89
CA LEU A 264 -11.77 -8.17 -1.30
C LEU A 264 -11.54 -9.61 -1.78
N ASN A 265 -11.14 -9.77 -3.04
CA ASN A 265 -10.76 -11.05 -3.62
C ASN A 265 -9.24 -11.21 -3.56
N PHE A 266 -8.77 -12.06 -2.66
CA PHE A 266 -7.34 -12.34 -2.49
C PHE A 266 -6.90 -13.52 -3.35
N ASP A 267 -5.76 -13.36 -4.02
CA ASP A 267 -5.02 -14.46 -4.64
C ASP A 267 -4.48 -15.39 -3.54
N GLN A 268 -4.93 -16.64 -3.55
CA GLN A 268 -4.49 -17.64 -2.59
C GLN A 268 -2.99 -17.95 -2.70
N SER A 269 -2.38 -17.70 -3.86
CA SER A 269 -0.99 -18.06 -4.11
C SER A 269 0.00 -16.99 -3.62
N THR A 270 -0.37 -15.71 -3.72
CA THR A 270 0.52 -14.57 -3.46
C THR A 270 0.16 -13.74 -2.24
N GLY A 271 -1.09 -13.74 -1.78
CA GLY A 271 -1.52 -12.81 -0.73
C GLY A 271 -2.08 -11.48 -1.24
N LEU A 272 -1.98 -11.21 -2.55
CA LEU A 272 -2.37 -9.92 -3.14
C LEU A 272 -3.87 -9.87 -3.45
N VAL A 273 -4.48 -8.68 -3.32
CA VAL A 273 -5.85 -8.45 -3.77
C VAL A 273 -5.86 -8.34 -5.30
N ILE A 274 -6.63 -9.19 -5.97
CA ILE A 274 -6.82 -9.16 -7.43
C ILE A 274 -8.01 -8.27 -7.79
N ARG A 275 -9.03 -8.23 -6.92
CA ARG A 275 -10.19 -7.33 -7.09
C ARG A 275 -10.71 -6.82 -5.76
N ALA A 276 -10.99 -5.53 -5.69
CA ALA A 276 -11.74 -4.91 -4.60
C ALA A 276 -13.01 -4.25 -5.13
N ASP A 277 -14.15 -4.55 -4.53
CA ASP A 277 -15.45 -3.95 -4.85
C ASP A 277 -15.95 -3.18 -3.61
N GLN A 278 -16.36 -1.92 -3.80
CA GLN A 278 -17.01 -1.12 -2.76
C GLN A 278 -18.46 -0.86 -3.14
N LYS A 279 -19.37 -1.18 -2.23
CA LYS A 279 -20.81 -1.07 -2.42
C LYS A 279 -21.43 -0.15 -1.37
N VAL A 280 -22.40 0.67 -1.75
CA VAL A 280 -23.24 1.48 -0.86
C VAL A 280 -24.68 1.03 -1.09
N ASP A 281 -25.40 0.68 -0.03
CA ASP A 281 -26.76 0.13 -0.12
C ASP A 281 -26.89 -1.00 -1.15
N THR A 282 -25.88 -1.89 -1.20
CA THR A 282 -25.71 -3.01 -2.16
C THR A 282 -25.40 -2.64 -3.61
N VAL A 283 -25.38 -1.35 -3.96
CA VAL A 283 -24.99 -0.86 -5.29
C VAL A 283 -23.48 -0.75 -5.40
N LEU A 284 -22.88 -1.36 -6.41
CA LEU A 284 -21.45 -1.23 -6.71
C LEU A 284 -21.12 0.22 -7.10
N VAL A 285 -20.28 0.87 -6.31
CA VAL A 285 -19.85 2.27 -6.52
C VAL A 285 -18.46 2.31 -7.12
N ASN A 286 -17.53 1.52 -6.58
CA ASN A 286 -16.16 1.42 -7.07
C ASN A 286 -15.77 -0.04 -7.28
N ARG A 287 -15.02 -0.29 -8.37
CA ARG A 287 -14.34 -1.56 -8.62
C ARG A 287 -12.88 -1.30 -8.96
N TYR A 288 -12.01 -1.99 -8.26
CA TYR A 288 -10.57 -2.03 -8.51
C TYR A 288 -10.24 -3.41 -9.04
N ASP A 289 -9.93 -3.51 -10.32
CA ASP A 289 -9.66 -4.78 -11.00
C ASP A 289 -8.21 -4.80 -11.49
N TYR A 290 -7.36 -5.58 -10.81
CA TYR A 290 -5.93 -5.69 -11.10
C TYR A 290 -5.72 -6.89 -12.02
N LYS A 291 -5.76 -6.62 -13.33
CA LYS A 291 -5.64 -7.65 -14.37
C LYS A 291 -4.19 -8.07 -14.55
N ASP A 292 -3.98 -9.27 -15.09
CA ASP A 292 -2.66 -9.80 -15.42
C ASP A 292 -1.67 -9.76 -14.24
N LEU A 293 -2.19 -9.92 -13.01
CA LEU A 293 -1.40 -9.83 -11.79
C LEU A 293 -0.36 -10.94 -11.75
N ALA A 294 0.92 -10.57 -11.77
CA ALA A 294 2.02 -11.52 -11.74
C ALA A 294 3.09 -11.10 -10.72
N ALA A 295 3.40 -11.99 -9.79
CA ALA A 295 4.46 -11.78 -8.79
C ALA A 295 5.85 -12.16 -9.32
N ASN A 296 6.87 -11.46 -8.83
CA ASN A 296 8.30 -11.70 -9.03
C ASN A 296 8.78 -11.67 -10.50
N LYS A 297 8.13 -10.85 -11.33
CA LYS A 297 8.53 -10.63 -12.74
C LYS A 297 9.23 -9.29 -12.97
N VAL A 298 9.21 -8.39 -11.98
CA VAL A 298 9.75 -7.02 -12.10
C VAL A 298 11.17 -6.97 -11.55
N ARG A 299 12.11 -6.47 -12.37
CA ARG A 299 13.53 -6.26 -12.03
C ARG A 299 13.76 -4.85 -11.48
N ASP A 300 14.92 -4.61 -10.87
CA ASP A 300 15.25 -3.28 -10.31
C ASP A 300 15.27 -2.19 -11.39
N GLY A 301 15.83 -2.48 -12.56
CA GLY A 301 15.85 -1.57 -13.70
C GLY A 301 14.51 -1.38 -14.41
N ASP A 302 13.44 -2.05 -13.97
CA ASP A 302 12.09 -1.86 -14.51
C ASP A 302 11.29 -0.79 -13.74
N VAL A 303 11.76 -0.38 -12.55
CA VAL A 303 11.12 0.65 -11.71
C VAL A 303 11.96 1.92 -11.54
N ILE A 304 13.02 2.04 -12.34
CA ILE A 304 13.89 3.22 -12.39
C ILE A 304 14.13 3.54 -13.85
N HIS A 305 14.05 4.82 -14.21
CA HIS A 305 14.43 5.26 -15.55
C HIS A 305 15.91 4.96 -15.80
N ARG A 306 16.20 4.37 -16.96
CA ARG A 306 17.55 4.15 -17.47
C ARG A 306 17.68 4.96 -18.74
N SER A 307 18.79 5.68 -18.88
CA SER A 307 19.01 6.46 -20.09
C SER A 307 19.09 5.54 -21.31
N LYS A 308 18.72 6.05 -22.48
CA LYS A 308 18.71 5.25 -23.72
C LYS A 308 20.05 4.56 -24.00
N SER A 309 21.16 5.19 -23.64
CA SER A 309 22.52 4.64 -23.78
C SER A 309 22.84 3.50 -22.80
N GLU A 310 22.11 3.38 -21.70
CA GLU A 310 22.31 2.37 -20.66
C GLU A 310 21.47 1.11 -20.89
N ILE A 311 20.46 1.19 -21.77
CA ILE A 311 19.55 0.09 -22.07
C ILE A 311 20.21 -0.83 -23.11
N PRO A 312 20.42 -2.13 -22.81
CA PRO A 312 20.91 -3.08 -23.80
C PRO A 312 19.97 -3.16 -25.02
N SER A 313 20.52 -3.36 -26.22
CA SER A 313 19.76 -3.47 -27.48
C SER A 313 18.79 -4.68 -27.55
N GLU A 314 18.91 -5.59 -26.59
CA GLU A 314 18.02 -6.73 -26.38
C GLU A 314 16.78 -6.33 -25.56
N GLU A 315 16.83 -5.21 -24.83
CA GLU A 315 15.76 -4.71 -23.96
C GLU A 315 15.00 -3.50 -24.53
N THR A 316 15.47 -2.92 -25.64
CA THR A 316 14.82 -1.79 -26.30
C THR A 316 13.50 -2.23 -26.95
N PHE A 317 12.42 -1.49 -26.66
CA PHE A 317 11.06 -1.80 -27.11
C PHE A 317 10.88 -1.73 -28.63
N GLU A 318 11.59 -0.81 -29.28
CA GLU A 318 11.52 -0.56 -30.71
C GLU A 318 12.94 -0.26 -31.21
N ARG A 319 13.34 -0.93 -32.31
CA ARG A 319 14.64 -0.76 -32.98
C ARG A 319 14.54 0.26 -34.11
#